data_AF-A0A3B4XS08-F1
#
_entry.id   AF-A0A3B4XS08-F1
#
_cell.length_a   1.000
_cell.length_b   1.000
_cell.length_c   1.000
_cell.angle_alpha   90.00
_cell.angle_beta   90.00
_cell.angle_gamma   90.00
#
_symmetry.space_group_name_H-M   'P 1'
#
loop_
_entity.id
_entity.type
_entity.pdbx_description
1 polymer ?
#
loop_
_entity_poly.entity_id
_entity_poly.type
_entity_poly.pdbx_seq_one_letter_code
_entity_poly.pdbx_strand_id
1 'polypeptide(L)'
;MDVKEFKGQSKEAFTRLETSVGSLSAQLTKLEKRVVDAEERITTTEETTATHGKAIGFLLQREAELFERCEDLQNRHRRQNLRLYQVPEGTDIRIDRAHRALMPKPKENDPPRSIVIKFADYTVKEQILQQAWRQRTVKMGEKQIYFDNDYSPELQRKRAQVRYVVKQLKEKNVKAKCMYPARLRMMVESEEKTFQTVMDAAPVLKDF
;
A
#
# COMPACT_ATOMS: atom_id res chain seq x y z
N MET A 1 34.39 82.96 4.16
CA MET A 1 33.83 82.04 5.15
C MET A 1 34.66 82.17 6.41
N ASP A 2 34.05 82.66 7.49
CA ASP A 2 34.75 82.97 8.73
C ASP A 2 35.03 81.67 9.50
N VAL A 3 36.23 81.51 10.08
CA VAL A 3 36.66 80.24 10.72
C VAL A 3 35.73 79.84 11.88
N LYS A 4 35.03 80.82 12.47
CA LYS A 4 34.01 80.61 13.50
C LYS A 4 32.72 79.99 12.97
N GLU A 5 32.26 80.37 11.78
CA GLU A 5 31.05 79.79 11.15
C GLU A 5 31.28 78.33 10.77
N PHE A 6 32.45 78.01 10.19
CA PHE A 6 32.79 76.63 9.84
C PHE A 6 32.88 75.72 11.07
N LYS A 7 33.46 76.22 12.18
CA LYS A 7 33.49 75.50 13.46
C LYS A 7 32.09 75.28 14.05
N GLY A 8 31.18 76.25 13.91
CA GLY A 8 29.79 76.13 14.33
C GLY A 8 29.03 75.07 13.53
N GLN A 9 29.10 75.14 12.19
CA GLN A 9 28.47 74.18 11.29
C GLN A 9 29.02 72.76 11.47
N SER A 10 30.33 72.62 11.67
CA SER A 10 30.95 71.33 11.95
C SER A 10 30.45 70.75 13.28
N LYS A 11 30.34 71.57 14.33
CA LYS A 11 29.80 71.15 15.64
C LYS A 11 28.33 70.71 15.55
N GLU A 12 27.49 71.44 14.81
CA GLU A 12 26.10 71.04 14.56
C GLU A 12 26.01 69.73 13.78
N ALA A 13 26.83 69.55 12.74
CA ALA A 13 26.90 68.30 11.99
C ALA A 13 27.31 67.11 12.88
N PHE A 14 28.29 67.31 13.78
CA PHE A 14 28.69 66.29 14.76
C PHE A 14 27.55 65.92 15.72
N THR A 15 26.81 66.89 16.26
CA THR A 15 25.67 66.58 17.16
C THR A 15 24.53 65.84 16.45
N ARG A 16 24.30 66.11 15.16
CA ARG A 16 23.34 65.35 14.33
C ARG A 16 23.81 63.93 14.07
N LEU A 17 25.11 63.75 13.87
CA LEU A 17 25.73 62.44 13.72
C LEU A 17 25.63 61.63 15.02
N GLU A 18 25.92 62.24 16.17
CA GLU A 18 25.78 61.61 17.49
C GLU A 18 24.35 61.16 17.78
N THR A 19 23.35 62.00 17.47
CA THR A 19 21.93 61.63 17.64
C THR A 19 21.49 60.53 16.66
N SER A 20 21.96 60.56 15.41
CA SER A 20 21.69 59.49 14.43
C SER A 20 22.33 58.16 14.85
N VAL A 21 23.59 58.17 15.30
CA VAL A 21 24.29 56.99 15.83
C VAL A 21 23.58 56.45 17.08
N GLY A 22 23.12 57.32 17.98
CA GLY A 22 22.31 56.91 19.13
C GLY A 22 21.00 56.24 18.74
N SER A 23 20.29 56.79 17.75
CA SER A 23 19.07 56.19 17.20
C SER A 23 19.33 54.83 16.54
N LEU A 24 20.41 54.71 15.76
CA LEU A 24 20.81 53.44 15.13
C LEU A 24 21.16 52.39 16.19
N SER A 25 21.85 52.77 17.26
CA SER A 25 22.15 51.88 18.40
C SER A 25 20.88 51.36 19.08
N ALA A 26 19.88 52.24 19.28
CA ALA A 26 18.59 51.85 19.83
C ALA A 26 17.80 50.92 18.89
N GLN A 27 17.89 51.13 17.57
CA GLN A 27 17.28 50.23 16.59
C GLN A 27 18.00 48.88 16.51
N LEU A 28 19.33 48.86 16.60
CA LEU A 28 20.15 47.64 16.62
C LEU A 28 19.81 46.76 17.83
N THR A 29 19.74 47.34 19.03
CA THR A 29 19.35 46.59 20.24
C THR A 29 17.92 46.05 20.17
N LYS A 30 16.99 46.76 19.50
CA LYS A 30 15.64 46.25 19.25
C LYS A 30 15.63 45.10 18.24
N LEU A 31 16.46 45.16 17.20
CA LEU A 31 16.61 44.08 16.23
C LEU A 31 17.25 42.84 16.88
N GLU A 32 18.27 43.03 17.70
CA GLU A 32 18.93 41.96 18.44
C GLU A 32 17.94 41.18 19.31
N LYS A 33 17.09 41.87 20.08
CA LYS A 33 16.01 41.23 20.85
C LYS A 33 15.02 40.45 19.98
N ARG A 34 14.63 41.01 18.84
CA ARG A 34 13.70 40.33 17.90
C ARG A 34 14.34 39.10 17.25
N VAL A 35 15.64 39.11 17.03
CA VAL A 35 16.39 37.96 16.49
C VAL A 35 16.43 36.85 17.53
N VAL A 36 16.76 37.16 18.78
CA VAL A 36 16.77 36.17 19.88
C VAL A 36 15.38 35.54 20.07
N ASP A 37 14.32 36.34 20.13
CA ASP A 37 12.94 35.82 20.24
C ASP A 37 12.56 34.94 19.03
N ALA A 38 13.04 35.28 17.83
CA ALA A 38 12.79 34.49 16.63
C ALA A 38 13.57 33.17 16.66
N GLU A 39 14.82 33.18 17.12
CA GLU A 39 15.66 31.99 17.28
C GLU A 39 15.05 31.01 18.29
N GLU A 40 14.60 31.47 19.46
CA GLU A 40 13.93 30.61 20.44
C GLU A 40 12.65 29.97 19.88
N ARG A 41 11.85 30.75 19.14
CA ARG A 41 10.66 30.23 18.47
C ARG A 41 11.01 29.21 17.40
N ILE A 42 12.08 29.42 16.63
CA ILE A 42 12.55 28.44 15.63
C ILE A 42 12.94 27.14 16.35
N THR A 43 13.74 27.20 17.40
CA THR A 43 14.17 26.01 18.15
C THR A 43 12.99 25.20 18.67
N THR A 44 12.00 25.85 19.30
CA THR A 44 10.80 25.15 19.80
C THR A 44 9.97 24.54 18.67
N THR A 45 9.86 25.20 17.51
CA THR A 45 9.17 24.63 16.34
C THR A 45 9.93 23.45 15.72
N GLU A 46 11.26 23.47 15.74
CA GLU A 46 12.08 22.36 15.25
C GLU A 46 11.96 21.14 16.16
N GLU A 47 11.99 21.33 17.48
CA GLU A 47 11.78 20.25 18.45
C GLU A 47 10.38 19.62 18.33
N THR A 48 9.34 20.44 18.21
CA THR A 48 7.97 19.95 18.00
C THR A 48 7.83 19.25 16.65
N THR A 49 8.45 19.75 15.58
CA THR A 49 8.45 19.08 14.27
C THR A 49 9.18 17.75 14.32
N ALA A 50 10.30 17.66 15.04
CA ALA A 50 11.04 16.42 15.22
C ALA A 50 10.23 15.38 16.01
N THR A 51 9.51 15.79 17.06
CA THR A 51 8.64 14.89 17.83
C THR A 51 7.44 14.42 17.01
N HIS A 52 6.79 15.32 16.25
CA HIS A 52 5.74 14.95 15.31
C HIS A 52 6.23 13.97 14.24
N GLY A 53 7.44 14.17 13.69
CA GLY A 53 8.05 13.26 12.72
C GLY A 53 8.21 11.84 13.27
N LYS A 54 8.65 11.70 14.53
CA LYS A 54 8.73 10.40 15.21
C LYS A 54 7.35 9.75 15.40
N ALA A 55 6.35 10.53 15.80
CA ALA A 55 4.99 10.03 15.97
C ALA A 55 4.37 9.58 14.63
N ILE A 56 4.57 10.33 13.55
CA ILE A 56 4.13 9.96 12.20
C ILE A 56 4.78 8.66 11.76
N GLY A 57 6.10 8.51 11.96
CA GLY A 57 6.81 7.26 11.64
C GLY A 57 6.21 6.05 12.36
N PHE A 58 5.94 6.18 13.67
CA PHE A 58 5.29 5.13 14.46
C PHE A 58 3.87 4.81 13.95
N LEU A 59 3.07 5.84 13.64
CA LEU A 59 1.70 5.67 13.15
C LEU A 59 1.67 4.99 11.77
N LEU A 60 2.57 5.35 10.86
CA LEU A 60 2.69 4.70 9.55
C LEU A 60 3.06 3.22 9.67
N GLN A 61 3.99 2.89 10.57
CA GLN A 61 4.36 1.49 10.82
C GLN A 61 3.18 0.69 11.38
N ARG A 62 2.43 1.28 12.31
CA ARG A 62 1.23 0.66 12.90
C ARG A 62 0.10 0.52 11.89
N GLU A 63 -0.09 1.49 11.00
CA GLU A 63 -1.06 1.41 9.90
C GLU A 63 -0.73 0.23 8.99
N ALA A 64 0.54 0.07 8.58
CA ALA A 64 0.97 -1.06 7.76
C ALA A 64 0.69 -2.41 8.44
N GLU A 65 0.95 -2.52 9.75
CA GLU A 65 0.67 -3.75 10.51
C GLU A 65 -0.84 -4.03 10.62
N LEU A 66 -1.65 -3.00 10.87
CA LEU A 66 -3.10 -3.12 10.90
C LEU A 66 -3.68 -3.50 9.53
N PHE A 67 -3.11 -2.94 8.47
CA PHE A 67 -3.50 -3.24 7.10
C PHE A 67 -3.24 -4.72 6.77
N GLU A 68 -2.03 -5.23 7.06
CA GLU A 68 -1.70 -6.65 6.87
C GLU A 68 -2.62 -7.58 7.67
N ARG A 69 -2.94 -7.23 8.93
CA ARG A 69 -3.91 -7.99 9.74
C ARG A 69 -5.32 -7.95 9.15
N CYS A 70 -5.76 -6.80 8.65
CA CYS A 70 -7.06 -6.67 8.00
C CYS A 70 -7.12 -7.43 6.67
N GLU A 71 -6.06 -7.40 5.87
CA GLU A 71 -5.91 -8.20 4.65
C GLU A 71 -5.98 -9.69 4.98
N ASP A 72 -5.24 -10.18 5.98
CA ASP A 72 -5.29 -11.58 6.39
C ASP A 72 -6.68 -12.00 6.91
N LEU A 73 -7.34 -11.18 7.74
CA LEU A 73 -8.71 -11.42 8.19
C LEU A 73 -9.71 -11.44 7.02
N GLN A 74 -9.63 -10.48 6.11
CA GLN A 74 -10.48 -10.46 4.91
C GLN A 74 -10.19 -11.65 4.00
N ASN A 75 -8.92 -12.01 3.83
CA ASN A 75 -8.51 -13.13 2.98
C ASN A 75 -8.88 -14.49 3.60
N ARG A 76 -8.95 -14.62 4.93
CA ARG A 76 -9.53 -15.78 5.64
C ARG A 76 -11.05 -15.85 5.49
N HIS A 77 -11.74 -14.72 5.65
CA HIS A 77 -13.19 -14.65 5.48
C HIS A 77 -13.62 -14.90 4.03
N ARG A 78 -12.88 -14.36 3.05
CA ARG A 78 -13.12 -14.59 1.61
C ARG A 78 -12.65 -15.95 1.14
N ARG A 79 -11.73 -16.61 1.86
CA ARG A 79 -11.34 -18.00 1.58
C ARG A 79 -12.52 -18.96 1.69
N GLN A 80 -13.59 -18.64 2.40
CA GLN A 80 -14.84 -19.41 2.42
C GLN A 80 -15.76 -19.12 1.22
N ASN A 81 -15.40 -18.16 0.36
CA ASN A 81 -16.20 -17.79 -0.79
C ASN A 81 -15.70 -18.48 -2.07
N LEU A 82 -16.60 -19.14 -2.80
CA LEU A 82 -16.39 -19.54 -4.19
C LEU A 82 -17.32 -18.76 -5.10
N ARG A 83 -16.89 -18.48 -6.31
CA ARG A 83 -17.84 -18.12 -7.37
C ARG A 83 -18.33 -19.38 -8.05
N LEU A 84 -19.58 -19.76 -7.82
CA LEU A 84 -20.24 -20.80 -8.63
C LEU A 84 -21.13 -20.13 -9.66
N TYR A 85 -21.29 -20.82 -10.77
CA TYR A 85 -22.42 -20.62 -11.66
C TYR A 85 -23.06 -22.00 -11.85
N GLN A 86 -24.38 -22.06 -11.93
CA GLN A 86 -25.09 -23.13 -12.61
C GLN A 86 -24.88 -24.58 -12.07
N VAL A 87 -25.17 -24.81 -10.79
CA VAL A 87 -24.96 -26.11 -10.13
C VAL A 87 -26.27 -26.95 -10.12
N PRO A 88 -26.25 -28.24 -10.51
CA PRO A 88 -27.38 -29.16 -10.38
C PRO A 88 -27.59 -29.67 -8.93
N GLU A 89 -28.83 -29.99 -8.56
CA GLU A 89 -29.25 -30.37 -7.20
C GLU A 89 -28.82 -31.79 -6.78
N GLY A 90 -28.44 -32.00 -5.51
CA GLY A 90 -28.23 -33.34 -4.93
C GLY A 90 -27.10 -33.50 -3.89
N THR A 91 -26.27 -32.49 -3.67
CA THR A 91 -25.31 -32.44 -2.54
C THR A 91 -25.84 -31.46 -1.50
N ASP A 92 -25.75 -31.74 -0.19
CA ASP A 92 -26.11 -30.76 0.87
C ASP A 92 -25.07 -29.62 0.87
N ILE A 93 -25.22 -28.71 -0.09
CA ILE A 93 -24.39 -27.53 -0.26
C ILE A 93 -25.01 -26.41 0.55
N ARG A 94 -24.52 -26.24 1.78
CA ARG A 94 -24.96 -25.12 2.64
C ARG A 94 -24.30 -23.83 2.22
N ILE A 95 -25.12 -22.92 1.70
CA ILE A 95 -24.72 -21.59 1.25
C ILE A 95 -25.23 -20.57 2.27
N ASP A 96 -24.32 -19.83 2.88
CA ASP A 96 -24.68 -18.72 3.78
C ASP A 96 -25.22 -17.52 2.99
N ARG A 97 -24.60 -17.25 1.82
CA ARG A 97 -24.92 -16.07 1.02
C ARG A 97 -24.51 -16.27 -0.43
N ALA A 98 -25.37 -15.91 -1.37
CA ALA A 98 -25.04 -15.80 -2.78
C ALA A 98 -25.55 -14.47 -3.34
N HIS A 99 -24.71 -13.73 -4.06
CA HIS A 99 -25.10 -12.46 -4.68
C HIS A 99 -24.25 -12.15 -5.91
N ARG A 100 -24.73 -11.27 -6.79
CA ARG A 100 -23.93 -10.72 -7.89
C ARG A 100 -22.91 -9.71 -7.34
N ALA A 101 -21.74 -9.63 -7.96
CA ALA A 101 -20.73 -8.63 -7.65
C ALA A 101 -21.33 -7.22 -7.67
N LEU A 102 -20.91 -6.37 -6.72
CA LEU A 102 -21.45 -5.02 -6.52
C LEU A 102 -20.98 -3.99 -7.57
N MET A 103 -20.45 -4.44 -8.70
CA MET A 103 -20.02 -3.59 -9.81
C MET A 103 -21.24 -3.03 -10.57
N PRO A 104 -21.10 -1.91 -11.29
CA PRO A 104 -22.16 -1.37 -12.16
C PRO A 104 -22.73 -2.43 -13.09
N LYS A 105 -24.02 -2.30 -13.43
CA LYS A 105 -24.68 -3.25 -14.33
C LYS A 105 -23.99 -3.18 -15.71
N PRO A 106 -23.58 -4.33 -16.28
CA PRO A 106 -22.95 -4.39 -17.61
C PRO A 106 -23.89 -3.84 -18.68
N LYS A 107 -23.32 -3.30 -19.77
CA LYS A 107 -24.08 -2.91 -20.96
C LYS A 107 -24.60 -4.15 -21.68
N GLU A 108 -25.46 -3.96 -22.69
CA GLU A 108 -26.25 -5.03 -23.32
C GLU A 108 -25.43 -6.13 -24.02
N ASN A 109 -24.12 -5.97 -24.21
CA ASN A 109 -23.22 -7.01 -24.75
C ASN A 109 -22.04 -7.35 -23.83
N ASP A 110 -21.95 -6.72 -22.66
CA ASP A 110 -20.88 -7.00 -21.72
C ASP A 110 -21.14 -8.32 -20.97
N PRO A 111 -20.09 -9.03 -20.55
CA PRO A 111 -20.26 -10.27 -19.81
C PRO A 111 -21.05 -10.03 -18.50
N PRO A 112 -21.91 -10.99 -18.10
CA PRO A 112 -22.74 -10.81 -16.91
C PRO A 112 -21.88 -10.69 -15.65
N ARG A 113 -22.38 -9.93 -14.67
CA ARG A 113 -21.69 -9.81 -13.38
C ARG A 113 -21.52 -11.17 -12.75
N SER A 114 -20.36 -11.32 -12.17
CA SER A 114 -19.97 -12.52 -11.49
C SER A 114 -20.79 -12.77 -10.22
N ILE A 115 -20.97 -14.03 -9.84
CA ILE A 115 -21.70 -14.41 -8.61
C ILE A 115 -20.68 -14.75 -7.53
N VAL A 116 -20.78 -14.10 -6.37
CA VAL A 116 -19.98 -14.40 -5.17
C VAL A 116 -20.84 -15.23 -4.22
N ILE A 117 -20.35 -16.41 -3.84
CA ILE A 117 -21.05 -17.33 -2.94
C ILE A 117 -20.17 -17.59 -1.73
N LYS A 118 -20.72 -17.34 -0.55
CA LYS A 118 -20.14 -17.74 0.74
C LYS A 118 -20.75 -19.08 1.14
N PHE A 119 -19.90 -20.08 1.32
CA PHE A 119 -20.29 -21.40 1.79
C PHE A 119 -20.20 -21.43 3.31
N ALA A 120 -21.10 -22.17 3.95
CA ALA A 120 -21.03 -22.43 5.38
C ALA A 120 -19.76 -23.23 5.73
N ASP A 121 -19.36 -24.15 4.85
CA ASP A 121 -18.19 -25.02 5.02
C ASP A 121 -17.13 -24.76 3.95
N TYR A 122 -15.91 -24.45 4.41
CA TYR A 122 -14.74 -24.26 3.56
C TYR A 122 -14.34 -25.52 2.78
N THR A 123 -14.55 -26.70 3.35
CA THR A 123 -14.17 -27.98 2.74
C THR A 123 -15.01 -28.26 1.49
N VAL A 124 -16.33 -28.02 1.58
CA VAL A 124 -17.26 -28.10 0.44
C VAL A 124 -16.85 -27.12 -0.65
N LYS A 125 -16.53 -25.88 -0.28
CA LYS A 125 -16.04 -24.85 -1.20
C LYS A 125 -14.79 -25.32 -1.97
N GLU A 126 -13.79 -25.87 -1.28
CA GLU A 126 -12.57 -26.39 -1.91
C GLU A 126 -12.83 -27.60 -2.80
N GLN A 127 -13.68 -28.54 -2.37
CA GLN A 127 -14.04 -29.71 -3.17
C GLN A 127 -14.68 -29.33 -4.49
N ILE A 128 -15.65 -28.41 -4.47
CA ILE A 128 -16.32 -27.94 -5.69
C ILE A 128 -15.31 -27.27 -6.63
N LEU A 129 -14.42 -26.43 -6.11
CA LEU A 129 -13.40 -25.77 -6.91
C LEU A 129 -12.44 -26.77 -7.56
N GLN A 130 -11.98 -27.75 -6.79
CA GLN A 130 -11.10 -28.80 -7.29
C GLN A 130 -11.78 -29.65 -8.37
N GLN A 131 -13.05 -30.01 -8.18
CA GLN A 131 -13.82 -30.74 -9.19
C GLN A 131 -14.00 -29.92 -10.47
N ALA A 132 -14.38 -28.65 -10.36
CA ALA A 132 -14.53 -27.76 -11.50
C ALA A 132 -13.21 -27.60 -12.28
N TRP A 133 -12.08 -27.44 -11.58
CA TRP A 133 -10.77 -27.33 -12.22
C TRP A 133 -10.27 -28.65 -12.82
N ARG A 134 -10.61 -29.80 -12.22
CA ARG A 134 -10.31 -31.12 -12.79
C ARG A 134 -11.07 -31.36 -14.09
N GLN A 135 -12.34 -30.97 -14.13
CA GLN A 135 -13.17 -31.12 -15.33
C GLN A 135 -12.73 -30.18 -16.46
N ARG A 136 -12.01 -29.09 -16.17
CA ARG A 136 -11.51 -28.03 -17.07
C ARG A 136 -12.59 -27.23 -17.81
N THR A 137 -13.64 -27.90 -18.28
CA THR A 137 -14.76 -27.32 -19.03
C THR A 137 -16.06 -27.67 -18.34
N VAL A 138 -16.59 -26.72 -17.58
CA VAL A 138 -17.92 -26.82 -16.96
C VAL A 138 -18.88 -25.93 -17.76
N LYS A 139 -20.06 -26.44 -18.10
CA LYS A 139 -21.08 -25.72 -18.89
C LYS A 139 -22.40 -25.69 -18.12
N MET A 140 -23.22 -24.64 -18.30
CA MET A 140 -24.68 -24.82 -18.25
C MET A 140 -25.36 -24.17 -19.44
N GLY A 141 -26.35 -24.92 -19.91
CA GLY A 141 -26.82 -24.80 -21.27
C GLY A 141 -25.63 -24.92 -22.22
N GLU A 142 -25.51 -23.95 -23.11
CA GLU A 142 -24.48 -23.91 -24.13
C GLU A 142 -23.23 -23.11 -23.71
N LYS A 143 -23.30 -22.38 -22.59
CA LYS A 143 -22.22 -21.46 -22.17
C LYS A 143 -21.29 -22.13 -21.17
N GLN A 144 -19.99 -21.97 -21.41
CA GLN A 144 -18.95 -22.36 -20.45
C GLN A 144 -18.96 -21.39 -19.26
N ILE A 145 -18.75 -21.95 -18.07
CA ILE A 145 -18.62 -21.20 -16.82
C ILE A 145 -17.29 -21.50 -16.13
N TYR A 146 -16.88 -20.56 -15.30
CA TYR A 146 -15.58 -20.56 -14.65
C TYR A 146 -15.75 -20.47 -13.13
N PHE A 147 -14.90 -21.20 -12.43
CA PHE A 147 -14.84 -21.26 -10.98
C PHE A 147 -13.48 -20.74 -10.56
N ASP A 148 -13.45 -19.74 -9.69
CA ASP A 148 -12.21 -19.21 -9.13
C ASP A 148 -12.45 -18.78 -7.68
N ASN A 149 -11.36 -18.61 -6.94
CA ASN A 149 -11.37 -18.05 -5.61
C ASN A 149 -11.65 -16.53 -5.65
N ASP A 150 -12.39 -16.05 -4.66
CA ASP A 150 -12.68 -14.62 -4.48
C ASP A 150 -11.57 -13.93 -3.67
N TYR A 151 -10.41 -13.69 -4.29
CA TYR A 151 -9.30 -12.97 -3.64
C TYR A 151 -9.49 -11.45 -3.65
N SER A 152 -8.87 -10.73 -2.69
CA SER A 152 -8.80 -9.27 -2.73
C SER A 152 -8.08 -8.79 -4.01
N PRO A 153 -8.38 -7.58 -4.54
CA PRO A 153 -7.68 -7.05 -5.71
C PRO A 153 -6.16 -6.97 -5.52
N GLU A 154 -5.71 -6.67 -4.31
CA GLU A 154 -4.31 -6.65 -3.95
C GLU A 154 -3.69 -8.05 -4.00
N LEU A 155 -4.34 -9.03 -3.38
CA LEU A 155 -3.89 -10.41 -3.42
C LEU A 155 -3.87 -10.95 -4.85
N GLN A 156 -4.82 -10.56 -5.69
CA GLN A 156 -4.81 -10.89 -7.12
C GLN A 156 -3.59 -10.33 -7.84
N ARG A 157 -3.18 -9.08 -7.56
CA ARG A 157 -1.94 -8.50 -8.13
C ARG A 157 -0.70 -9.25 -7.65
N LYS A 158 -0.57 -9.51 -6.35
CA LYS A 158 0.53 -10.30 -5.76
C LYS A 158 0.60 -11.69 -6.43
N ARG A 159 -0.55 -12.37 -6.59
CA ARG A 159 -0.63 -13.68 -7.28
C ARG A 159 -0.31 -13.59 -8.78
N ALA A 160 -0.65 -12.50 -9.46
CA ALA A 160 -0.32 -12.32 -10.87
C ALA A 160 1.20 -12.27 -11.10
N GLN A 161 1.92 -11.56 -10.24
CA GLN A 161 3.39 -11.53 -10.26
C GLN A 161 3.99 -12.92 -10.05
N VAL A 162 3.51 -13.67 -9.05
CA VAL A 162 3.97 -15.04 -8.80
C VAL A 162 3.63 -15.97 -9.97
N ARG A 163 2.42 -15.85 -10.54
CA ARG A 163 1.99 -16.65 -11.71
C ARG A 163 2.87 -16.36 -12.93
N TYR A 164 3.31 -15.13 -13.13
CA TYR A 164 4.24 -14.77 -14.18
C TYR A 164 5.56 -15.53 -14.02
N VAL A 165 6.15 -15.53 -12.82
CA VAL A 165 7.37 -16.31 -12.52
C VAL A 165 7.15 -17.82 -12.69
N VAL A 166 6.04 -18.35 -12.19
CA VAL A 166 5.68 -19.77 -12.36
C VAL A 166 5.59 -20.15 -13.84
N LYS A 167 5.08 -19.25 -14.70
CA LYS A 167 5.02 -19.49 -16.14
C LYS A 167 6.43 -19.62 -16.73
N GLN A 168 7.32 -18.67 -16.42
CA GLN A 168 8.72 -18.69 -16.87
C GLN A 168 9.45 -19.96 -16.41
N LEU A 169 9.27 -20.34 -15.14
CA LEU A 169 9.87 -21.57 -14.59
C LEU A 169 9.39 -22.84 -15.29
N LYS A 170 8.09 -22.91 -15.62
CA LYS A 170 7.53 -24.05 -16.37
C LYS A 170 8.07 -24.14 -17.80
N GLU A 171 8.29 -23.00 -18.45
CA GLU A 171 8.94 -22.94 -19.78
C GLU A 171 10.37 -23.51 -19.72
N LYS A 172 11.05 -23.37 -18.57
CA LYS A 172 12.36 -23.97 -18.27
C LYS A 172 12.29 -25.39 -17.68
N ASN A 173 11.13 -26.07 -17.77
CA ASN A 173 10.88 -27.41 -17.20
C ASN A 173 11.04 -27.53 -15.66
N VAL A 174 11.02 -26.41 -14.93
CA VAL A 174 11.05 -26.42 -13.47
C VAL A 174 9.63 -26.57 -12.91
N LYS A 175 9.44 -27.55 -12.01
CA LYS A 175 8.16 -27.76 -11.33
C LYS A 175 7.89 -26.62 -10.36
N ALA A 176 6.99 -25.71 -10.72
CA ALA A 176 6.61 -24.56 -9.90
C ALA A 176 5.08 -24.38 -9.78
N LYS A 177 4.64 -23.84 -8.64
CA LYS A 177 3.23 -23.58 -8.28
C LYS A 177 3.08 -22.28 -7.50
N CYS A 178 1.97 -21.57 -7.73
CA CYS A 178 1.56 -20.41 -6.95
C CYS A 178 0.63 -20.87 -5.81
N MET A 179 1.17 -20.91 -4.59
CA MET A 179 0.45 -21.30 -3.37
C MET A 179 -0.29 -20.11 -2.77
N TYR A 180 -1.30 -20.37 -1.94
CA TYR A 180 -1.96 -19.31 -1.17
C TYR A 180 -1.03 -18.78 -0.07
N PRO A 181 -1.06 -17.48 0.28
CA PRO A 181 -1.85 -16.41 -0.37
C PRO A 181 -1.26 -15.99 -1.72
N ALA A 182 0.06 -15.79 -1.81
CA ALA A 182 0.77 -15.51 -3.05
C ALA A 182 2.22 -15.99 -2.92
N ARG A 183 2.40 -17.28 -2.58
CA ARG A 183 3.72 -17.86 -2.32
C ARG A 183 4.22 -18.64 -3.53
N LEU A 184 5.51 -18.59 -3.83
CA LEU A 184 6.12 -19.38 -4.90
C LEU A 184 6.62 -20.70 -4.31
N ARG A 185 6.09 -21.83 -4.76
CA ARG A 185 6.64 -23.16 -4.45
C ARG A 185 7.30 -23.73 -5.69
N MET A 186 8.56 -24.13 -5.60
CA MET A 186 9.30 -24.72 -6.72
C MET A 186 10.29 -25.79 -6.26
N MET A 187 10.68 -26.65 -7.18
CA MET A 187 11.71 -27.66 -6.98
C MET A 187 13.09 -27.05 -7.24
N VAL A 188 13.98 -27.11 -6.24
CA VAL A 188 15.35 -26.58 -6.27
C VAL A 188 16.26 -27.70 -5.77
N GLU A 189 17.25 -28.13 -6.56
CA GLU A 189 18.22 -29.16 -6.15
C GLU A 189 17.57 -30.46 -5.62
N SER A 190 16.42 -30.84 -6.19
CA SER A 190 15.59 -31.99 -5.77
C SER A 190 14.78 -31.81 -4.48
N GLU A 191 14.78 -30.64 -3.86
CA GLU A 191 13.90 -30.29 -2.73
C GLU A 191 12.77 -29.34 -3.15
N GLU A 192 11.57 -29.49 -2.56
CA GLU A 192 10.50 -28.49 -2.72
C GLU A 192 10.73 -27.32 -1.74
N LYS A 193 11.07 -26.14 -2.25
CA LYS A 193 11.19 -24.92 -1.46
C LYS A 193 9.99 -24.00 -1.69
N THR A 194 9.54 -23.32 -0.62
CA THR A 194 8.44 -22.36 -0.68
C THR A 194 8.90 -20.99 -0.21
N PHE A 195 8.87 -20.02 -1.12
CA PHE A 195 9.23 -18.62 -0.88
C PHE A 195 7.99 -17.78 -0.56
N GLN A 196 8.12 -16.85 0.38
CA GLN A 196 7.01 -16.00 0.80
C GLN A 196 6.72 -14.94 -0.25
N THR A 197 7.76 -14.36 -0.85
CA THR A 197 7.67 -13.39 -1.94
C THR A 197 8.49 -13.83 -3.16
N VAL A 198 8.25 -13.18 -4.30
CA VAL A 198 9.08 -13.37 -5.51
C VAL A 198 10.52 -12.85 -5.28
N MET A 199 10.68 -11.82 -4.46
CA MET A 199 11.99 -11.22 -4.15
C MET A 199 12.86 -12.18 -3.34
N ASP A 200 12.28 -12.91 -2.39
CA ASP A 200 13.02 -13.90 -1.59
C ASP A 200 13.57 -15.03 -2.46
N ALA A 201 12.89 -15.34 -3.57
CA ALA A 201 13.33 -16.35 -4.53
C ALA A 201 14.37 -15.80 -5.51
N ALA A 202 14.57 -14.48 -5.61
CA ALA A 202 15.41 -13.86 -6.62
C ALA A 202 16.87 -14.39 -6.66
N PRO A 203 17.55 -14.66 -5.53
CA PRO A 203 18.89 -15.25 -5.56
C PRO A 203 18.90 -16.61 -6.27
N VAL A 204 17.90 -17.45 -5.98
CA VAL A 204 17.78 -18.82 -6.51
C VAL A 204 17.29 -18.80 -7.96
N LEU A 205 16.48 -17.81 -8.34
CA LEU A 205 15.97 -17.67 -9.71
C LEU A 205 17.07 -17.26 -10.71
N LYS A 206 18.22 -16.75 -10.26
CA LYS A 206 19.36 -16.44 -11.15
C LYS A 206 20.02 -17.69 -11.73
N ASP A 207 19.87 -18.82 -11.06
CA ASP A 207 20.51 -20.08 -11.42
C ASP A 207 19.70 -20.89 -12.45
N PHE A 208 18.54 -20.38 -12.88
CA PHE A 208 17.63 -20.97 -13.87
C PHE A 208 17.44 -20.05 -15.07
#